data_AF-A0A6A5ABD8-F1
#
_entry.id   AF-A0A6A5ABD8-F1
#
_cell.length_a   1.000
_cell.length_b   1.000
_cell.length_c   1.000
_cell.angle_alpha   90.00
_cell.angle_beta   90.00
_cell.angle_gamma   90.00
#
_symmetry.space_group_name_H-M   'P 1'
#
loop_
_entity.id
_entity.type
_entity.pdbx_description
1 polymer ?
#
loop_
_entity_poly.entity_id
_entity_poly.type
_entity_poly.pdbx_seq_one_letter_code
_entity_poly.pdbx_strand_id
1 'polypeptide(L)'
;MYVYLQLKSTKFTLSSTFIDMKARDLPSITTTNRLVFELEEQEGDVAEKHKRQFDACVKQADEQIEKLLAEKKQLEQEIRRQSQQFRQVLEERDADVQVEYAKMLAEVRDHIEDTKQQLTEAIESRTAKQLQVKHCPPPSLANEADVHESHMLQQLVVAKSKEVTALQAQFHALEAELARPAAIKRKADALDGSHEYSAEAVAQEKKHLQDEIDMLMETDLALRDKATQSRLLAAQHEQNESMRREVAEVEQEAANVAASVAALSSRLQTQLRVLASSSSTGALLTRLYTFIVSHDKDTPIAMADVLAASVSVPKRRRAVH
;
A
#
# COMPACT_ATOMS: atom_id res chain seq x y z
N MET A 1 60.16 -9.27 -79.54
CA MET A 1 61.41 -8.90 -80.24
C MET A 1 62.40 -8.11 -79.37
N TYR A 2 61.93 -7.20 -78.49
CA TYR A 2 62.78 -6.45 -77.53
C TYR A 2 63.53 -7.33 -76.50
N VAL A 3 62.86 -8.35 -75.95
CA VAL A 3 63.45 -9.28 -74.95
C VAL A 3 64.61 -10.09 -75.54
N TYR A 4 64.55 -10.42 -76.84
CA TYR A 4 65.59 -11.19 -77.51
C TYR A 4 66.86 -10.35 -77.78
N LEU A 5 66.73 -9.04 -78.00
CA LEU A 5 67.88 -8.13 -78.08
C LEU A 5 68.55 -7.94 -76.71
N GLN A 6 67.77 -7.80 -75.63
CA GLN A 6 68.33 -7.70 -74.28
C GLN A 6 69.05 -8.97 -73.83
N LEU A 7 68.53 -10.15 -74.15
CA LEU A 7 69.19 -11.44 -73.88
C LEU A 7 70.49 -11.62 -74.68
N LYS A 8 70.53 -11.15 -75.93
CA LYS A 8 71.77 -11.18 -76.73
C LYS A 8 72.82 -10.20 -76.20
N SER A 9 72.40 -9.00 -75.81
CA SER A 9 73.28 -7.98 -75.22
C SER A 9 73.88 -8.48 -73.90
N THR A 10 73.05 -8.99 -72.98
CA THR A 10 73.52 -9.56 -71.70
C THR A 10 74.42 -10.78 -71.89
N LYS A 11 74.11 -11.66 -72.84
CA LYS A 11 75.00 -12.79 -73.18
C LYS A 11 76.36 -12.32 -73.70
N PHE A 12 76.39 -11.29 -74.53
CA PHE A 12 77.64 -10.73 -75.05
C PHE A 12 78.48 -10.08 -73.95
N THR A 13 77.86 -9.29 -73.08
CA THR A 13 78.54 -8.67 -71.93
C THR A 13 79.11 -9.72 -70.99
N LEU A 14 78.34 -10.77 -70.67
CA LEU A 14 78.81 -11.87 -69.81
C LEU A 14 79.93 -12.69 -70.45
N SER A 15 79.89 -12.89 -71.77
CA SER A 15 80.99 -13.56 -72.48
C SER A 15 82.26 -12.70 -72.49
N SER A 16 82.13 -11.38 -72.67
CA SER A 16 83.27 -10.46 -72.63
C SER A 16 83.90 -10.42 -71.24
N THR A 17 83.11 -10.33 -70.18
CA THR A 17 83.61 -10.32 -68.80
C THR A 17 84.22 -11.65 -68.41
N PHE A 18 83.67 -12.78 -68.89
CA PHE A 18 84.27 -14.09 -68.68
C PHE A 18 85.65 -14.22 -69.34
N ILE A 19 85.82 -13.69 -70.56
CA ILE A 19 87.13 -13.69 -71.25
C ILE A 19 88.12 -12.76 -70.53
N ASP A 20 87.69 -11.57 -70.10
CA ASP A 20 88.52 -10.64 -69.32
C ASP A 20 88.93 -11.20 -67.96
N MET A 21 88.04 -11.96 -67.30
CA MET A 21 88.35 -12.67 -66.06
C MET A 21 89.31 -13.83 -66.28
N LYS A 22 89.20 -14.54 -67.42
CA LYS A 22 90.09 -15.66 -67.77
C LYS A 22 91.50 -15.19 -68.17
N ALA A 23 91.62 -13.94 -68.65
CA ALA A 23 92.90 -13.30 -68.99
C ALA A 23 93.65 -12.74 -67.76
N ARG A 24 92.99 -12.68 -66.59
CA ARG A 24 93.63 -12.34 -65.32
C ARG A 24 93.90 -13.64 -64.56
N ASP A 25 95.16 -13.94 -64.30
CA ASP A 25 95.55 -15.04 -63.40
C ASP A 25 95.02 -14.74 -61.99
N LEU A 26 93.81 -15.23 -61.71
CA LEU A 26 93.15 -15.12 -60.40
C LEU A 26 93.62 -16.27 -59.50
N PRO A 27 93.91 -16.01 -58.21
CA PRO A 27 94.44 -17.01 -57.30
C PRO A 27 93.42 -18.13 -57.05
N SER A 28 93.88 -19.38 -57.04
CA SER A 28 93.03 -20.55 -56.79
C SER A 28 92.54 -20.57 -55.33
N ILE A 29 91.28 -20.20 -55.11
CA ILE A 29 90.60 -20.40 -53.83
C ILE A 29 90.12 -21.86 -53.81
N THR A 30 90.81 -22.72 -53.06
CA THR A 30 90.35 -24.07 -52.73
C THR A 30 89.55 -24.01 -51.43
N THR A 31 88.26 -23.75 -51.52
CA THR A 31 87.34 -23.89 -50.39
C THR A 31 86.82 -25.32 -50.32
N THR A 32 87.30 -26.11 -49.35
CA THR A 32 86.70 -27.38 -48.95
C THR A 32 85.49 -27.13 -48.05
N ASN A 33 84.44 -26.52 -48.58
CA ASN A 33 83.16 -26.45 -47.87
C ASN A 33 82.34 -27.67 -48.26
N ARG A 34 82.15 -28.58 -47.29
CA ARG A 34 81.21 -29.69 -47.42
C ARG A 34 79.80 -29.09 -47.39
N LEU A 35 79.15 -29.01 -48.54
CA LEU A 35 77.72 -28.69 -48.64
C LEU A 35 76.95 -29.75 -47.84
N VAL A 36 76.52 -29.41 -46.62
CA VAL A 36 75.48 -30.15 -45.92
C VAL A 36 74.18 -29.67 -46.53
N PHE A 37 73.65 -30.44 -47.47
CA PHE A 37 72.27 -30.27 -47.90
C PHE A 37 71.43 -30.60 -46.67
N GLU A 38 70.76 -29.59 -46.10
CA GLU A 38 69.58 -29.85 -45.28
C GLU A 38 68.65 -30.62 -46.22
N LEU A 39 68.42 -31.90 -45.93
CA LEU A 39 67.42 -32.69 -46.62
C LEU A 39 66.13 -31.90 -46.50
N GLU A 40 65.63 -31.36 -47.62
CA GLU A 40 64.29 -30.77 -47.68
C GLU A 40 63.34 -31.78 -47.03
N GLU A 41 62.63 -31.35 -45.97
CA GLU A 41 61.59 -32.18 -45.36
C GLU A 41 60.72 -32.69 -46.50
N GLN A 42 60.67 -34.02 -46.68
CA GLN A 42 59.88 -34.59 -47.77
C GLN A 42 58.44 -34.12 -47.60
N GLU A 43 57.74 -33.78 -48.69
CA GLU A 43 56.34 -33.30 -48.63
C GLU A 43 55.44 -34.25 -47.80
N GLY A 44 55.78 -35.54 -47.73
CA GLY A 44 55.13 -36.53 -46.88
C GLY A 44 55.28 -36.28 -45.36
N ASP A 45 56.43 -35.81 -44.88
CA ASP A 45 56.67 -35.51 -43.46
C ASP A 45 55.89 -34.26 -43.01
N VAL A 46 55.80 -33.24 -43.88
CA VAL A 46 54.99 -32.04 -43.64
C VAL A 46 53.50 -32.40 -43.62
N ALA A 47 53.05 -33.25 -44.55
CA ALA A 47 51.67 -33.73 -44.59
C ALA A 47 51.31 -34.56 -43.34
N GLU A 48 52.21 -35.44 -42.86
CA GLU A 48 52.00 -36.17 -41.61
C GLU A 48 51.93 -35.25 -40.39
N LYS A 49 52.79 -34.24 -40.31
CA LYS A 49 52.78 -33.26 -39.22
C LYS A 49 51.48 -32.46 -39.18
N HIS A 50 50.99 -31.99 -40.33
CA HIS A 50 49.70 -31.31 -40.43
C HIS A 50 48.53 -32.23 -40.06
N LYS A 51 48.57 -33.50 -40.46
CA LYS A 51 47.57 -34.49 -40.06
C LYS A 51 47.53 -34.70 -38.55
N ARG A 52 48.69 -34.86 -37.90
CA ARG A 52 48.78 -35.00 -36.44
C ARG A 52 48.27 -33.77 -35.70
N GLN A 53 48.55 -32.56 -36.21
CA GLN A 53 48.02 -31.32 -35.64
C GLN A 53 46.50 -31.22 -35.79
N PHE A 54 45.97 -31.60 -36.95
CA PHE A 54 44.52 -31.67 -37.18
C PHE A 54 43.86 -32.67 -36.24
N ASP A 55 44.40 -33.89 -36.13
CA ASP A 55 43.88 -34.94 -35.24
C ASP A 55 43.91 -34.51 -33.76
N ALA A 56 44.95 -33.79 -33.33
CA ALA A 56 45.03 -33.23 -31.98
C ALA A 56 43.98 -32.14 -31.74
N CYS A 57 43.73 -31.28 -32.74
CA CYS A 57 42.73 -30.23 -32.67
C CYS A 57 41.31 -30.83 -32.61
N VAL A 58 41.04 -31.88 -33.39
CA VAL A 58 39.77 -32.64 -33.34
C VAL A 58 39.56 -33.25 -31.95
N LYS A 59 40.57 -33.93 -31.39
CA LYS A 59 40.48 -34.49 -30.02
C LYS A 59 40.19 -33.42 -28.97
N GLN A 60 40.86 -32.27 -29.05
CA GLN A 60 40.61 -31.17 -28.12
C GLN A 60 39.18 -30.63 -28.25
N ALA A 61 38.65 -30.54 -29.47
CA ALA A 61 37.27 -30.15 -29.71
C ALA A 61 36.28 -31.18 -29.12
N ASP A 62 36.54 -32.47 -29.29
CA ASP A 62 35.72 -33.55 -28.73
C ASP A 62 35.70 -33.51 -27.20
N GLU A 63 36.86 -33.33 -26.55
CA GLU A 63 36.95 -33.18 -25.09
C GLU A 63 36.20 -31.94 -24.58
N GLN A 64 36.24 -30.83 -25.33
CA GLN A 64 35.47 -29.63 -24.99
C GLN A 64 33.96 -29.86 -25.15
N ILE A 65 33.54 -30.56 -26.21
CA ILE A 65 32.14 -30.92 -26.42
C ILE A 65 31.65 -31.82 -25.28
N GLU A 66 32.42 -32.83 -24.87
CA GLU A 66 32.04 -33.69 -23.74
C GLU A 66 31.90 -32.92 -22.43
N LYS A 67 32.82 -31.99 -22.13
CA LYS A 67 32.72 -31.12 -20.96
C LYS A 67 31.46 -30.26 -20.99
N LEU A 68 31.17 -29.61 -22.12
CA LEU A 68 29.98 -28.79 -22.30
C LEU A 68 28.69 -29.61 -22.19
N LEU A 69 28.67 -30.85 -22.68
CA LEU A 69 27.52 -31.75 -22.53
C LEU A 69 27.31 -32.16 -21.07
N ALA A 70 28.38 -32.40 -20.32
CA ALA A 70 28.30 -32.71 -18.89
C ALA A 70 27.79 -31.51 -18.08
N GLU A 71 28.32 -30.31 -18.34
CA GLU A 71 27.86 -29.06 -17.71
C GLU A 71 26.40 -28.76 -18.05
N LYS A 72 26.01 -28.90 -19.32
CA LYS A 72 24.60 -28.77 -19.73
C LYS A 72 23.69 -29.71 -18.94
N LYS A 73 24.07 -30.97 -18.80
CA LYS A 73 23.29 -31.97 -18.06
C LYS A 73 23.16 -31.59 -16.58
N GLN A 74 24.23 -31.08 -15.95
CA GLN A 74 24.18 -30.59 -14.57
C GLN A 74 23.28 -29.38 -14.42
N LEU A 75 23.39 -28.40 -15.31
CA LEU A 75 22.53 -27.20 -15.31
C LEU A 75 21.05 -27.56 -15.51
N GLU A 76 20.74 -28.50 -16.41
CA GLU A 76 19.37 -28.98 -16.60
C GLU A 76 18.81 -29.66 -15.34
N GLN A 77 19.63 -30.45 -14.64
CA GLN A 77 19.23 -31.06 -13.36
C GLN A 77 18.98 -30.00 -12.29
N GLU A 78 19.85 -29.00 -12.19
CA GLU A 78 19.72 -27.93 -11.21
C GLU A 78 18.49 -27.05 -11.49
N ILE A 79 18.21 -26.71 -12.75
CA ILE A 79 16.99 -25.99 -13.14
C ILE A 79 15.74 -26.78 -12.76
N ARG A 80 15.72 -28.10 -13.00
CA ARG A 80 14.59 -28.95 -12.60
C ARG A 80 14.40 -28.97 -11.09
N ARG A 81 15.51 -29.08 -10.34
CA ARG A 81 15.51 -29.05 -8.86
C ARG A 81 14.96 -27.73 -8.35
N GLN A 82 15.48 -26.59 -8.83
CA GLN A 82 15.01 -25.26 -8.45
C GLN A 82 13.54 -25.03 -8.82
N SER A 83 13.11 -25.48 -10.00
CA SER A 83 11.71 -25.39 -10.43
C SER A 83 10.77 -26.18 -9.51
N GLN A 84 11.23 -27.35 -9.04
CA GLN A 84 10.47 -28.15 -8.07
C GLN A 84 10.41 -27.47 -6.71
N GLN A 85 11.53 -26.92 -6.22
CA GLN A 85 11.56 -26.16 -4.97
C GLN A 85 10.63 -24.94 -5.02
N PHE A 86 10.62 -24.21 -6.13
CA PHE A 86 9.75 -23.05 -6.30
C PHE A 86 8.26 -23.45 -6.26
N ARG A 87 7.89 -24.55 -6.94
CA ARG A 87 6.53 -25.08 -6.86
C ARG A 87 6.13 -25.48 -5.45
N GLN A 88 7.01 -26.17 -4.73
CA GLN A 88 6.72 -26.58 -3.36
C GLN A 88 6.50 -25.35 -2.44
N VAL A 89 7.35 -24.33 -2.54
CA VAL A 89 7.18 -23.09 -1.76
C VAL A 89 5.87 -22.39 -2.11
N LEU A 90 5.48 -22.37 -3.38
CA LEU A 90 4.18 -21.82 -3.78
C LEU A 90 3.01 -22.61 -3.19
N GLU A 91 3.06 -23.94 -3.26
CA GLU A 91 2.02 -24.82 -2.70
C GLU A 91 1.90 -24.65 -1.17
N GLU A 92 3.03 -24.59 -0.46
CA GLU A 92 3.07 -24.33 0.98
C GLU A 92 2.46 -22.96 1.33
N ARG A 93 2.85 -21.91 0.59
CA ARG A 93 2.29 -20.56 0.82
C ARG A 93 0.82 -20.48 0.47
N ASP A 94 0.37 -21.11 -0.61
CA ASP A 94 -1.04 -21.15 -0.98
C ASP A 94 -1.86 -21.89 0.09
N ALA A 95 -1.34 -22.98 0.65
CA ALA A 95 -1.97 -23.70 1.76
C ALA A 95 -2.05 -22.83 3.02
N ASP A 96 -0.95 -22.17 3.41
CA ASP A 96 -0.93 -21.26 4.57
C ASP A 96 -1.94 -20.13 4.42
N VAL A 97 -1.98 -19.49 3.25
CA VAL A 97 -2.91 -18.41 2.93
C VAL A 97 -4.36 -18.92 2.99
N GLN A 98 -4.65 -20.10 2.43
CA GLN A 98 -5.98 -20.71 2.51
C GLN A 98 -6.41 -20.99 3.95
N VAL A 99 -5.50 -21.48 4.80
CA VAL A 99 -5.76 -21.73 6.22
C VAL A 99 -6.09 -20.42 6.95
N GLU A 100 -5.32 -19.36 6.72
CA GLU A 100 -5.58 -18.04 7.32
C GLU A 100 -6.91 -17.44 6.84
N TYR A 101 -7.24 -17.53 5.55
CA TYR A 101 -8.56 -17.12 5.05
C TYR A 101 -9.69 -17.93 5.68
N ALA A 102 -9.52 -19.24 5.86
CA ALA A 102 -10.52 -20.08 6.50
C ALA A 102 -10.75 -19.68 7.97
N LYS A 103 -9.68 -19.33 8.71
CA LYS A 103 -9.78 -18.82 10.09
C LYS A 103 -10.53 -17.49 10.15
N MET A 104 -10.16 -16.52 9.32
CA MET A 104 -10.85 -15.22 9.29
C MET A 104 -12.34 -15.38 8.94
N LEU A 105 -12.68 -16.28 8.01
CA LEU A 105 -14.09 -16.57 7.69
C LEU A 105 -14.84 -17.22 8.86
N ALA A 106 -14.18 -18.06 9.66
CA ALA A 106 -14.77 -18.66 10.86
C ALA A 106 -15.03 -17.59 11.94
N GLU A 107 -14.05 -16.72 12.21
CA GLU A 107 -14.21 -15.60 13.17
C GLU A 107 -15.36 -14.66 12.78
N VAL A 108 -15.45 -14.31 11.49
CA VAL A 108 -16.57 -13.49 10.99
C VAL A 108 -17.91 -14.21 11.16
N ARG A 109 -17.96 -15.53 10.95
CA ARG A 109 -19.17 -16.32 11.17
C ARG A 109 -19.56 -16.32 12.65
N ASP A 110 -18.61 -16.50 13.56
CA ASP A 110 -18.86 -16.48 14.99
C ASP A 110 -19.40 -15.11 15.43
N HIS A 111 -18.83 -14.00 14.94
CA HIS A 111 -19.37 -12.67 15.20
C HIS A 111 -20.78 -12.47 14.64
N ILE A 112 -21.10 -13.04 13.48
CA ILE A 112 -22.46 -13.01 12.93
C ILE A 112 -23.42 -13.81 13.83
N GLU A 113 -22.99 -14.95 14.36
CA GLU A 113 -23.78 -15.78 15.27
C GLU A 113 -24.07 -15.03 16.58
N ASP A 114 -23.03 -14.44 17.19
CA ASP A 114 -23.12 -13.64 18.42
C ASP A 114 -24.05 -12.45 18.24
N THR A 115 -23.88 -11.68 17.16
CA THR A 115 -24.72 -10.51 16.89
C THR A 115 -26.17 -10.89 16.61
N LYS A 116 -26.43 -12.03 15.96
CA LYS A 116 -27.79 -12.56 15.81
C LYS A 116 -28.39 -12.94 17.15
N GLN A 117 -27.62 -13.57 18.03
CA GLN A 117 -28.11 -13.94 19.36
C GLN A 117 -28.47 -12.69 20.18
N GLN A 118 -27.59 -11.69 20.21
CA GLN A 118 -27.85 -10.41 20.87
C GLN A 118 -29.08 -9.70 20.31
N LEU A 119 -29.27 -9.74 18.98
CA LEU A 119 -30.45 -9.16 18.34
C LEU A 119 -31.73 -9.89 18.77
N THR A 120 -31.72 -11.22 18.82
CA THR A 120 -32.86 -12.01 19.28
C THR A 120 -33.20 -11.69 20.73
N GLU A 121 -32.21 -11.65 21.63
CA GLU A 121 -32.40 -11.30 23.04
C GLU A 121 -32.97 -9.87 23.19
N ALA A 122 -32.50 -8.92 22.38
CA ALA A 122 -33.02 -7.56 22.38
C ALA A 122 -34.48 -7.49 21.90
N ILE A 123 -34.85 -8.27 20.88
CA ILE A 123 -36.23 -8.37 20.37
C ILE A 123 -37.13 -8.99 21.45
N GLU A 124 -36.71 -10.07 22.10
CA GLU A 124 -37.45 -10.72 23.17
C GLU A 124 -37.67 -9.76 24.36
N SER A 125 -36.61 -9.06 24.79
CA SER A 125 -36.67 -8.04 25.84
C SER A 125 -37.64 -6.91 25.50
N ARG A 126 -37.57 -6.40 24.26
CA ARG A 126 -38.50 -5.37 23.76
C ARG A 126 -39.94 -5.88 23.78
N THR A 127 -40.17 -7.10 23.32
CA THR A 127 -41.50 -7.71 23.24
C THR A 127 -42.08 -7.92 24.64
N ALA A 128 -41.28 -8.39 25.59
CA ALA A 128 -41.66 -8.53 26.99
C ALA A 128 -42.04 -7.17 27.62
N LYS A 129 -41.24 -6.13 27.39
CA LYS A 129 -41.54 -4.76 27.84
C LYS A 129 -42.83 -4.23 27.21
N GLN A 130 -43.05 -4.48 25.93
CA GLN A 130 -44.27 -4.04 25.24
C GLN A 130 -45.52 -4.75 25.76
N LEU A 131 -45.42 -6.03 26.10
CA LEU A 131 -46.48 -6.79 26.79
C LEU A 131 -46.76 -6.20 28.18
N GLN A 132 -45.73 -5.91 28.98
CA GLN A 132 -45.89 -5.26 30.28
C GLN A 132 -46.62 -3.92 30.17
N VAL A 133 -46.21 -3.05 29.23
CA VAL A 133 -46.85 -1.74 29.02
C VAL A 133 -48.33 -1.88 28.64
N LYS A 134 -48.70 -2.88 27.85
CA LYS A 134 -50.11 -3.15 27.49
C LYS A 134 -50.97 -3.59 28.67
N HIS A 135 -50.37 -4.22 29.68
CA HIS A 135 -51.06 -4.70 30.88
C HIS A 135 -51.00 -3.72 32.07
N CYS A 136 -50.28 -2.61 31.93
CA CYS A 136 -50.28 -1.56 32.94
C CYS A 136 -51.61 -0.79 32.90
N PRO A 137 -52.23 -0.52 34.07
CA PRO A 137 -53.41 0.33 34.15
C PRO A 137 -53.09 1.76 33.64
N PRO A 138 -54.08 2.49 33.09
CA PRO A 138 -53.90 3.88 32.70
C PRO A 138 -53.42 4.70 33.90
N PRO A 139 -52.59 5.75 33.68
CA PRO A 139 -51.97 6.49 34.77
C PRO A 139 -53.06 7.10 35.66
N SER A 140 -53.20 6.54 36.85
CA SER A 140 -54.00 7.12 37.93
C SER A 140 -53.10 8.04 38.76
N LEU A 141 -53.66 8.97 39.53
CA LEU A 141 -52.91 9.85 40.43
C LEU A 141 -52.05 9.09 41.47
N ALA A 142 -52.30 7.79 41.69
CA ALA A 142 -51.42 6.92 42.47
C ALA A 142 -50.06 6.70 41.79
N ASN A 143 -50.00 6.71 40.44
CA ASN A 143 -48.77 6.50 39.69
C ASN A 143 -47.77 7.65 39.83
N GLU A 144 -48.19 8.89 40.11
CA GLU A 144 -47.24 9.99 40.34
C GLU A 144 -46.56 9.89 41.70
N ALA A 145 -47.30 9.45 42.73
CA ALA A 145 -46.74 9.14 44.04
C ALA A 145 -45.77 7.94 43.96
N ASP A 146 -46.16 6.89 43.23
CA ASP A 146 -45.31 5.71 43.01
C ASP A 146 -44.07 6.02 42.15
N VAL A 147 -44.19 6.92 41.16
CA VAL A 147 -43.05 7.40 40.35
C VAL A 147 -42.12 8.27 41.19
N HIS A 148 -42.66 9.12 42.06
CA HIS A 148 -41.86 9.92 42.97
C HIS A 148 -41.14 9.04 44.00
N GLU A 149 -41.84 8.06 44.58
CA GLU A 149 -41.27 7.06 45.48
C GLU A 149 -40.20 6.20 44.79
N SER A 150 -40.45 5.75 43.56
CA SER A 150 -39.46 5.03 42.76
C SER A 150 -38.24 5.89 42.45
N HIS A 151 -38.40 7.19 42.18
CA HIS A 151 -37.28 8.09 41.94
C HIS A 151 -36.47 8.32 43.23
N MET A 152 -37.15 8.48 44.37
CA MET A 152 -36.53 8.58 45.70
C MET A 152 -35.76 7.30 46.05
N LEU A 153 -36.33 6.13 45.82
CA LEU A 153 -35.66 4.84 46.02
C LEU A 153 -34.46 4.68 45.09
N GLN A 154 -34.55 5.14 43.84
CA GLN A 154 -33.43 5.10 42.90
C GLN A 154 -32.27 6.00 43.34
N GLN A 155 -32.57 7.21 43.83
CA GLN A 155 -31.57 8.10 44.42
C GLN A 155 -30.94 7.48 45.68
N LEU A 156 -31.75 6.82 46.52
CA LEU A 156 -31.27 6.11 47.69
C LEU A 156 -30.34 4.94 47.33
N VAL A 157 -30.67 4.15 46.31
CA VAL A 157 -29.82 3.06 45.81
C VAL A 157 -28.50 3.59 45.27
N VAL A 158 -28.50 4.72 44.54
CA VAL A 158 -27.26 5.35 44.07
C VAL A 158 -26.41 5.85 45.25
N ALA A 159 -27.04 6.49 46.25
CA ALA A 159 -26.35 6.95 47.45
C ALA A 159 -25.74 5.78 48.24
N LYS A 160 -26.52 4.72 48.46
CA LYS A 160 -26.06 3.51 49.16
C LYS A 160 -25.00 2.73 48.38
N SER A 161 -25.09 2.68 47.05
CA SER A 161 -24.04 2.09 46.21
C SER A 161 -22.72 2.85 46.35
N LYS A 162 -22.76 4.19 46.37
CA LYS A 162 -21.56 5.01 46.63
C LYS A 162 -20.99 4.77 48.03
N GLU A 163 -21.85 4.65 49.04
CA GLU A 163 -21.45 4.32 50.42
C GLU A 163 -20.78 2.94 50.49
N VAL A 164 -21.33 1.92 49.82
CA VAL A 164 -20.73 0.58 49.74
C VAL A 164 -19.36 0.62 49.05
N THR A 165 -19.22 1.34 47.93
CA THR A 165 -17.92 1.48 47.25
C THR A 165 -16.90 2.21 48.12
N ALA A 166 -17.32 3.24 48.86
CA ALA A 166 -16.46 3.96 49.79
C ALA A 166 -16.02 3.07 50.97
N LEU A 167 -16.94 2.28 51.52
CA LEU A 167 -16.65 1.31 52.58
C LEU A 167 -15.72 0.19 52.08
N GLN A 168 -15.91 -0.31 50.85
CA GLN A 168 -14.99 -1.27 50.23
C GLN A 168 -13.59 -0.68 50.07
N ALA A 169 -13.47 0.58 49.64
CA ALA A 169 -12.19 1.27 49.53
C ALA A 169 -11.51 1.45 50.90
N GLN A 170 -12.27 1.82 51.94
CA GLN A 170 -11.77 1.91 53.31
C GLN A 170 -11.32 0.54 53.84
N PHE A 171 -12.08 -0.52 53.55
CA PHE A 171 -11.73 -1.87 53.94
C PHE A 171 -10.42 -2.34 53.29
N HIS A 172 -10.27 -2.12 51.98
CA HIS A 172 -9.01 -2.42 51.29
C HIS A 172 -7.83 -1.57 51.78
N ALA A 173 -8.05 -0.30 52.14
CA ALA A 173 -7.02 0.53 52.75
C ALA A 173 -6.59 -0.01 54.13
N LEU A 174 -7.55 -0.45 54.96
CA LEU A 174 -7.29 -1.06 56.25
C LEU A 174 -6.60 -2.42 56.13
N GLU A 175 -7.00 -3.28 55.18
CA GLU A 175 -6.29 -4.53 54.87
C GLU A 175 -4.84 -4.27 54.46
N ALA A 176 -4.61 -3.27 53.62
CA ALA A 176 -3.26 -2.87 53.19
C ALA A 176 -2.41 -2.28 54.32
N GLU A 177 -3.02 -1.55 55.27
CA GLU A 177 -2.34 -1.06 56.47
C GLU A 177 -2.00 -2.19 57.45
N LEU A 178 -2.91 -3.14 57.66
CA LEU A 178 -2.71 -4.29 58.55
C LEU A 178 -1.63 -5.24 58.03
N ALA A 179 -1.52 -5.37 56.70
CA ALA A 179 -0.48 -6.16 56.05
C ALA A 179 0.94 -5.56 56.19
N ARG A 180 1.09 -4.30 56.64
CA ARG A 180 2.40 -3.67 56.89
C ARG A 180 2.86 -3.89 58.34
N PRO A 181 4.01 -4.56 58.58
CA PRO A 181 4.51 -4.85 59.94
C PRO A 181 4.79 -3.62 60.83
N ALA A 182 4.89 -2.42 60.27
CA ALA A 182 5.22 -1.19 60.98
C ALA A 182 4.03 -0.44 61.60
N ALA A 183 2.78 -0.77 61.23
CA ALA A 183 1.58 -0.02 61.64
C ALA A 183 1.07 -0.37 63.05
N ILE A 184 1.28 -1.61 63.50
CA ILE A 184 0.81 -2.10 64.81
C ILE A 184 1.50 -1.37 65.98
N LYS A 185 2.73 -0.88 65.78
CA LYS A 185 3.53 -0.23 66.84
C LYS A 185 3.20 1.24 67.08
N ARG A 186 2.58 1.95 66.12
CA ARG A 186 2.32 3.41 66.22
C ARG A 186 0.92 3.76 66.74
N LYS A 187 -0.07 2.87 66.59
CA LYS A 187 -1.45 3.12 67.05
C LYS A 187 -1.64 2.94 68.57
N ALA A 188 -0.69 2.31 69.27
CA ALA A 188 -0.72 2.19 70.74
C ALA A 188 -0.42 3.51 71.46
N ASP A 189 0.39 4.40 70.85
CA ASP A 189 0.89 5.61 71.50
C ASP A 189 -0.02 6.84 71.31
N ALA A 190 -1.03 6.78 70.45
CA ALA A 190 -1.89 7.92 70.09
C ALA A 190 -3.21 7.99 70.89
N LEU A 191 -3.51 7.02 71.75
CA LEU A 191 -4.77 6.93 72.50
C LEU A 191 -4.74 7.66 73.87
N ASP A 192 -3.63 8.30 74.26
CA ASP A 192 -3.43 8.87 75.60
C ASP A 192 -3.61 10.41 75.70
N GLY A 193 -4.25 11.03 74.71
CA GLY A 193 -4.44 12.48 74.66
C GLY A 193 -5.90 12.91 74.88
N SER A 194 -6.31 13.12 76.13
CA SER A 194 -7.59 13.75 76.48
C SER A 194 -7.52 15.26 76.27
N HIS A 195 -8.28 15.79 75.30
CA HIS A 195 -8.54 17.22 75.15
C HIS A 195 -10.02 17.50 75.42
N GLU A 196 -10.31 18.15 76.55
CA GLU A 196 -11.63 18.71 76.83
C GLU A 196 -11.85 19.96 75.99
N TYR A 197 -12.60 19.82 74.90
CA TYR A 197 -13.09 20.95 74.12
C TYR A 197 -14.38 21.50 74.74
N SER A 198 -14.43 22.81 75.00
CA SER A 198 -15.66 23.51 75.40
C SER A 198 -16.71 23.41 74.28
N ALA A 199 -17.96 23.08 74.64
CA ALA A 199 -19.06 22.87 73.70
C ALA A 199 -19.31 24.06 72.74
N GLU A 200 -19.01 25.29 73.18
CA GLU A 200 -19.12 26.49 72.34
C GLU A 200 -18.02 26.57 71.27
N ALA A 201 -16.78 26.14 71.60
CA ALA A 201 -15.69 26.07 70.65
C ALA A 201 -15.98 25.01 69.57
N VAL A 202 -16.52 23.85 69.98
CA VAL A 202 -16.95 22.79 69.05
C VAL A 202 -18.09 23.26 68.15
N ALA A 203 -19.05 24.03 68.69
CA ALA A 203 -20.16 24.55 67.90
C ALA A 203 -19.71 25.60 66.87
N GLN A 204 -18.77 26.48 67.22
CA GLN A 204 -18.19 27.45 66.29
C GLN A 204 -17.33 26.78 65.23
N GLU A 205 -16.51 25.81 65.60
CA GLU A 205 -15.70 25.02 64.68
C GLU A 205 -16.58 24.22 63.72
N LYS A 206 -17.64 23.58 64.23
CA LYS A 206 -18.63 22.88 63.40
C LYS A 206 -19.30 23.82 62.40
N LYS A 207 -19.64 25.05 62.81
CA LYS A 207 -20.23 26.04 61.90
C LYS A 207 -19.22 26.46 60.81
N HIS A 208 -17.98 26.77 61.20
CA HIS A 208 -16.94 27.13 60.24
C HIS A 208 -16.66 26.00 59.24
N LEU A 209 -16.57 24.76 59.72
CA LEU A 209 -16.41 23.58 58.86
C LEU A 209 -17.62 23.37 57.96
N GLN A 210 -18.83 23.65 58.41
CA GLN A 210 -20.02 23.57 57.57
C GLN A 210 -20.01 24.62 56.46
N ASP A 211 -19.67 25.88 56.78
CA ASP A 211 -19.56 26.97 55.80
C ASP A 211 -18.45 26.66 54.76
N GLU A 212 -17.34 26.05 55.20
CA GLU A 212 -16.27 25.60 54.31
C GLU A 212 -16.68 24.44 53.41
N ILE A 213 -17.42 23.46 53.94
CA ILE A 213 -17.99 22.35 53.16
C ILE A 213 -18.92 22.88 52.08
N ASP A 214 -19.80 23.83 52.42
CA ASP A 214 -20.77 24.39 51.48
C ASP A 214 -20.06 25.13 50.33
N MET A 215 -19.03 25.94 50.64
CA MET A 215 -18.20 26.59 49.61
C MET A 215 -17.47 25.56 48.73
N LEU A 216 -16.90 24.51 49.32
CA LEU A 216 -16.20 23.46 48.55
C LEU A 216 -17.18 22.71 47.63
N MET A 217 -18.41 22.45 48.08
CA MET A 217 -19.45 21.84 47.25
C MET A 217 -19.85 22.73 46.07
N GLU A 218 -20.01 24.04 46.28
CA GLU A 218 -20.28 24.99 45.18
C GLU A 218 -19.13 25.03 44.16
N THR A 219 -17.87 25.02 44.62
CA THR A 219 -16.72 25.00 43.72
C THR A 219 -16.60 23.70 42.93
N ASP A 220 -16.88 22.54 43.54
CA ASP A 220 -16.89 21.23 42.87
C ASP A 220 -17.99 21.16 41.81
N LEU A 221 -19.18 21.71 42.08
CA LEU A 221 -20.26 21.84 41.10
C LEU A 221 -19.83 22.73 39.90
N ALA A 222 -19.27 23.90 40.16
CA ALA A 222 -18.80 24.80 39.11
C ALA A 222 -17.68 24.18 38.26
N LEU A 223 -16.77 23.40 38.88
CA LEU A 223 -15.71 22.69 38.16
C LEU A 223 -16.27 21.54 37.31
N ARG A 224 -17.28 20.81 37.80
CA ARG A 224 -17.97 19.77 37.03
C ARG A 224 -18.67 20.36 35.81
N ASP A 225 -19.38 21.47 35.97
CA ASP A 225 -20.07 22.14 34.86
C ASP A 225 -19.09 22.68 33.82
N LYS A 226 -17.95 23.23 34.26
CA LYS A 226 -16.88 23.64 33.35
C LYS A 226 -16.28 22.45 32.60
N ALA A 227 -16.10 21.31 33.27
CA ALA A 227 -15.56 20.09 32.67
C ALA A 227 -16.54 19.48 31.65
N THR A 228 -17.84 19.45 31.96
CA THR A 228 -18.88 18.98 31.02
C THR A 228 -18.99 19.92 29.81
N GLN A 229 -18.98 21.23 30.01
CA GLN A 229 -18.98 22.21 28.93
C GLN A 229 -17.75 22.08 28.03
N SER A 230 -16.56 21.89 28.60
CA SER A 230 -15.31 21.71 27.83
C SER A 230 -15.34 20.42 26.99
N ARG A 231 -15.88 19.32 27.54
CA ARG A 231 -16.06 18.07 26.79
C ARG A 231 -17.04 18.21 25.64
N LEU A 232 -18.16 18.92 25.86
CA LEU A 232 -19.16 19.15 24.81
C LEU A 232 -18.61 20.01 23.67
N LEU A 233 -17.85 21.06 23.98
CA LEU A 233 -17.15 21.87 22.98
C LEU A 233 -16.11 21.06 22.20
N ALA A 234 -15.35 20.18 22.87
CA ALA A 234 -14.39 19.31 22.20
C ALA A 234 -15.07 18.34 21.23
N ALA A 235 -16.15 17.69 21.66
CA ALA A 235 -16.94 16.79 20.81
C ALA A 235 -17.55 17.54 19.60
N GLN A 236 -18.04 18.76 19.81
CA GLN A 236 -18.56 19.60 18.73
C GLN A 236 -17.45 19.99 17.74
N HIS A 237 -16.25 20.33 18.22
CA HIS A 237 -15.10 20.61 17.36
C HIS A 237 -14.68 19.39 16.54
N GLU A 238 -14.64 18.21 17.15
CA GLU A 238 -14.32 16.96 16.47
C GLU A 238 -15.35 16.63 15.38
N GLN A 239 -16.64 16.78 15.69
CA GLN A 239 -17.71 16.57 14.70
C GLN A 239 -17.64 17.59 13.55
N ASN A 240 -17.36 18.86 13.85
CA ASN A 240 -17.18 19.89 12.82
C ASN A 240 -15.99 19.60 11.91
N GLU A 241 -14.87 19.15 12.47
CA GLU A 241 -13.69 18.74 11.69
C GLU A 241 -13.98 17.50 10.84
N SER A 242 -14.74 16.53 11.37
CA SER A 242 -15.18 15.36 10.61
C SER A 242 -16.05 15.77 9.41
N MET A 243 -17.05 16.63 9.62
CA MET A 243 -17.91 17.13 8.54
C MET A 243 -17.11 17.93 7.50
N ARG A 244 -16.11 18.72 7.92
CA ARG A 244 -15.23 19.43 6.98
C ARG A 244 -14.43 18.48 6.09
N ARG A 245 -13.94 17.36 6.64
CA ARG A 245 -13.25 16.33 5.84
C ARG A 245 -14.19 15.66 4.86
N GLU A 246 -15.39 15.31 5.29
CA GLU A 246 -16.42 14.71 4.42
C GLU A 246 -16.80 15.65 3.28
N VAL A 247 -16.98 16.95 3.55
CA VAL A 247 -17.22 17.96 2.50
C VAL A 247 -16.04 18.02 1.51
N ALA A 248 -14.80 18.03 2.00
CA ALA A 248 -13.63 18.04 1.14
C ALA A 248 -13.52 16.77 0.26
N GLU A 249 -13.87 15.60 0.80
CA GLU A 249 -13.92 14.35 0.05
C GLU A 249 -15.00 14.38 -1.04
N VAL A 250 -16.19 14.89 -0.71
CA VAL A 250 -17.29 15.06 -1.68
C VAL A 250 -16.92 16.05 -2.78
N GLU A 251 -16.27 17.18 -2.44
CA GLU A 251 -15.79 18.16 -3.43
C GLU A 251 -14.73 17.56 -4.35
N GLN A 252 -13.81 16.76 -3.81
CA GLN A 252 -12.81 16.06 -4.61
C GLN A 252 -13.45 15.04 -5.54
N GLU A 253 -14.43 14.27 -5.06
CA GLU A 253 -15.15 13.31 -5.90
C GLU A 253 -15.99 14.00 -6.98
N ALA A 254 -16.63 15.12 -6.65
CA ALA A 254 -17.32 15.95 -7.64
C ALA A 254 -16.36 16.45 -8.74
N ALA A 255 -15.14 16.87 -8.37
CA ALA A 255 -14.11 17.26 -9.32
C ALA A 255 -13.64 16.08 -10.20
N ASN A 256 -13.45 14.90 -9.61
CA ASN A 256 -13.09 13.67 -10.33
C ASN A 256 -14.17 13.28 -11.35
N VAL A 257 -15.43 13.30 -10.93
CA VAL A 257 -16.58 13.01 -11.79
C VAL A 257 -16.69 14.03 -12.91
N ALA A 258 -16.52 15.33 -12.63
CA ALA A 258 -16.53 16.38 -13.65
C ALA A 258 -15.41 16.16 -14.69
N ALA A 259 -14.20 15.81 -14.26
CA ALA A 259 -13.08 15.50 -15.14
C ALA A 259 -13.36 14.25 -16.01
N SER A 260 -13.93 13.19 -15.42
CA SER A 260 -14.32 11.98 -16.13
C SER A 260 -15.40 12.24 -17.18
N VAL A 261 -16.42 13.02 -16.83
CA VAL A 261 -17.48 13.43 -17.76
C VAL A 261 -16.90 14.25 -18.91
N ALA A 262 -15.96 15.17 -18.64
CA ALA A 262 -15.30 15.95 -19.68
C ALA A 262 -14.47 15.05 -20.63
N ALA A 263 -13.73 14.08 -20.10
CA ALA A 263 -12.96 13.14 -20.91
C ALA A 263 -13.85 12.24 -21.78
N LEU A 264 -14.94 11.71 -21.20
CA LEU A 264 -15.92 10.90 -21.92
C LEU A 264 -16.65 11.71 -23.00
N SER A 265 -17.00 12.96 -22.69
CA SER A 265 -17.62 13.90 -23.63
C SER A 265 -16.72 14.15 -24.85
N SER A 266 -15.42 14.42 -24.61
CA SER A 266 -14.45 14.57 -25.69
C SER A 266 -14.29 13.30 -26.53
N ARG A 267 -14.21 12.13 -25.89
CA ARG A 267 -14.12 10.83 -26.59
C ARG A 267 -15.33 10.57 -27.45
N LEU A 268 -16.53 10.83 -26.93
CA LEU A 268 -17.79 10.66 -27.66
C LEU A 268 -17.84 11.59 -28.88
N GLN A 269 -17.45 12.86 -28.75
CA GLN A 269 -17.36 13.79 -29.88
C GLN A 269 -16.40 13.29 -30.97
N THR A 270 -15.25 12.71 -30.60
CA THR A 270 -14.34 12.10 -31.58
C THR A 270 -14.97 10.89 -32.26
N GLN A 271 -15.65 10.01 -31.51
CA GLN A 271 -16.35 8.86 -32.06
C GLN A 271 -17.49 9.26 -33.02
N LEU A 272 -18.28 10.28 -32.68
CA LEU A 272 -19.33 10.82 -33.55
C LEU A 272 -18.78 11.34 -34.87
N ARG A 273 -17.54 11.84 -34.90
CA ARG A 273 -16.88 12.29 -36.12
C ARG A 273 -16.31 11.15 -36.96
N VAL A 274 -15.73 10.13 -36.32
CA VAL A 274 -15.06 9.01 -36.99
C VAL A 274 -16.04 7.97 -37.53
N LEU A 275 -17.10 7.66 -36.78
CA LEU A 275 -18.06 6.61 -37.12
C LEU A 275 -19.21 7.10 -38.02
N ALA A 276 -19.29 8.40 -38.29
CA ALA A 276 -20.29 8.94 -39.18
C ALA A 276 -20.07 8.49 -40.63
N SER A 277 -21.16 8.21 -41.34
CA SER A 277 -21.15 7.81 -42.75
C SER A 277 -20.57 8.88 -43.70
N SER A 278 -20.47 10.12 -43.24
CA SER A 278 -19.80 11.22 -43.94
C SER A 278 -19.28 12.27 -42.95
N SER A 279 -18.30 13.06 -43.40
CA SER A 279 -17.71 14.15 -42.61
C SER A 279 -18.74 15.22 -42.20
N SER A 280 -19.69 15.54 -43.08
CA SER A 280 -20.77 16.50 -42.79
C SER A 280 -21.73 15.97 -41.73
N THR A 281 -22.10 14.68 -41.79
CA THR A 281 -22.92 14.02 -40.77
C THR A 281 -22.23 14.02 -39.41
N GLY A 282 -20.93 13.71 -39.36
CA GLY A 282 -20.16 13.73 -38.11
C GLY A 282 -20.04 15.12 -37.48
N ALA A 283 -19.86 16.16 -38.31
CA ALA A 283 -19.85 17.55 -37.86
C ALA A 283 -21.20 17.98 -37.29
N LEU A 284 -22.31 17.57 -37.91
CA LEU A 284 -23.67 17.84 -37.43
C LEU A 284 -23.94 17.14 -36.09
N LEU A 285 -23.61 15.85 -35.98
CA LEU A 285 -23.76 15.08 -34.73
C LEU A 285 -22.96 15.68 -33.58
N THR A 286 -21.73 16.15 -33.85
CA THR A 286 -20.91 16.84 -32.84
C THR A 286 -21.57 18.14 -32.36
N ARG A 287 -22.12 18.95 -33.29
CA ARG A 287 -22.81 20.20 -32.94
C ARG A 287 -24.07 19.96 -32.13
N LEU A 288 -24.88 18.96 -32.52
CA LEU A 288 -26.07 18.56 -31.77
C LEU A 288 -25.72 18.09 -30.36
N TYR A 289 -24.67 17.29 -30.22
CA TYR A 289 -24.17 16.86 -28.92
C TYR A 289 -23.75 18.04 -28.05
N THR A 290 -22.95 18.98 -28.59
CA THR A 290 -22.57 20.20 -27.85
C THR A 290 -23.79 21.01 -27.44
N PHE A 291 -24.77 21.19 -28.34
CA PHE A 291 -26.01 21.92 -28.05
C PHE A 291 -26.77 21.30 -26.88
N ILE A 292 -26.96 19.97 -26.89
CA ILE A 292 -27.66 19.23 -25.82
C ILE A 292 -26.91 19.34 -24.49
N VAL A 293 -25.59 19.20 -24.49
CA VAL A 293 -24.77 19.28 -23.27
C VAL A 293 -24.71 20.69 -22.69
N SER A 294 -24.74 21.71 -23.55
CA SER A 294 -24.77 23.12 -23.13
C SER A 294 -26.18 23.63 -22.80
N HIS A 295 -27.21 22.83 -23.06
CA HIS A 295 -28.59 23.22 -22.79
C HIS A 295 -28.85 23.20 -21.30
N ASP A 296 -29.56 24.22 -20.82
CA ASP A 296 -29.93 24.29 -19.42
C ASP A 296 -30.92 23.15 -19.10
N LYS A 297 -30.73 22.47 -17.96
CA LYS A 297 -31.47 21.25 -17.61
C LYS A 297 -32.95 21.52 -17.35
N ASP A 298 -33.30 22.77 -17.03
CA ASP A 298 -34.65 23.19 -16.67
C ASP A 298 -35.44 23.78 -17.84
N THR A 299 -34.85 23.86 -19.04
CA THR A 299 -35.55 24.32 -20.24
C THR A 299 -35.80 23.16 -21.21
N PRO A 300 -37.05 22.97 -21.69
CA PRO A 300 -37.33 21.93 -22.66
C PRO A 300 -36.72 22.29 -24.02
N ILE A 301 -35.97 21.35 -24.60
CA ILE A 301 -35.36 21.51 -25.92
C ILE A 301 -36.45 21.51 -26.99
N ALA A 302 -36.67 22.64 -27.66
CA ALA A 302 -37.60 22.72 -28.78
C ALA A 302 -36.97 22.16 -30.06
N MET A 303 -37.75 21.40 -30.85
CA MET A 303 -37.30 20.85 -32.13
C MET A 303 -36.84 21.92 -33.13
N ALA A 304 -37.39 23.14 -33.04
CA ALA A 304 -36.98 24.26 -33.86
C ALA A 304 -35.51 24.68 -33.62
N ASP A 305 -35.03 24.61 -32.37
CA ASP A 305 -33.67 25.01 -31.99
C ASP A 305 -32.62 23.98 -32.45
N VAL A 306 -33.00 22.70 -32.39
CA VAL A 306 -32.23 21.57 -32.94
C VAL A 306 -32.05 21.71 -34.45
N LEU A 307 -33.12 22.11 -35.16
CA LEU A 307 -33.09 22.35 -36.60
C LEU A 307 -32.30 23.63 -36.95
N ALA A 308 -32.35 24.67 -36.13
CA ALA A 308 -31.53 25.87 -36.33
C ALA A 308 -30.02 25.59 -36.15
N ALA A 309 -29.65 24.77 -35.17
CA ALA A 309 -28.26 24.37 -34.92
C ALA A 309 -27.64 23.52 -36.05
N SER A 310 -28.47 22.82 -36.83
CA SER A 310 -28.03 21.99 -37.96
C SER A 310 -27.83 22.77 -39.28
N VAL A 311 -28.35 23.99 -39.40
CA VAL A 311 -28.40 24.75 -40.67
C VAL A 311 -27.36 25.88 -40.78
N SER A 312 -26.49 26.12 -39.77
CA SER A 312 -25.54 27.24 -39.85
C SER A 312 -24.43 27.02 -40.90
N VAL A 313 -24.63 27.59 -42.10
CA VAL A 313 -23.61 27.86 -43.12
C VAL A 313 -22.58 28.84 -42.53
N PRO A 314 -21.27 28.64 -42.70
CA PRO A 314 -20.29 29.62 -42.24
C PRO A 314 -20.48 30.94 -42.98
N LYS A 315 -20.93 31.98 -42.28
CA LYS A 315 -20.86 33.37 -42.77
C LYS A 315 -19.38 33.69 -43.01
N ARG A 316 -18.95 33.65 -44.28
CA ARG A 316 -17.71 34.30 -44.72
C ARG A 316 -17.75 35.75 -44.24
N ARG A 317 -16.94 36.10 -43.24
CA ARG A 317 -16.60 37.51 -42.98
C ARG A 317 -15.90 38.02 -44.24
N ARG A 318 -16.61 38.82 -45.06
CA ARG A 318 -15.96 39.70 -46.03
C ARG A 318 -15.17 40.71 -45.22
N ALA A 319 -13.85 40.68 -45.35
CA ALA A 319 -13.02 41.82 -45.01
C ALA A 319 -13.46 42.97 -45.92
N VAL A 320 -13.86 44.08 -45.33
CA VAL A 320 -14.05 45.36 -46.01
C VAL A 320 -12.86 46.21 -45.59
N HIS A 321 -12.12 46.67 -46.60
CA HIS A 321 -11.16 47.76 -46.52
C HIS A 321 -11.88 49.06 -46.14
#